data_AF-A0A2S9Q1G2-F1
#
_entry.id   AF-A0A2S9Q1G2-F1
#
_cell.length_a   1.000
_cell.length_b   1.000
_cell.length_c   1.000
_cell.angle_alpha   90.00
_cell.angle_beta   90.00
_cell.angle_gamma   90.00
#
_symmetry.space_group_name_H-M   'P 1'
#
loop_
_entity.id
_entity.type
_entity.pdbx_description
1 polymer ?
#
loop_
_entity_poly.entity_id
_entity_poly.type
_entity_poly.pdbx_seq_one_letter_code
_entity_poly.pdbx_strand_id
1 'polypeptide(L)'
;MKSTDTPARRPGSLDDLLVKVGRGDRDAFGQLYDRITPLLLSRRQVGGATPDEAADQVRAGLVRLWRDAPGYPPGSGAMAWIWHHSHP
;
A
#
# COMPACT_ATOMS: atom_id res chain seq x y z
N MET A 1 -29.82 -10.00 -13.70
CA MET A 1 -29.30 -8.67 -13.32
C MET A 1 -28.61 -8.81 -11.97
N LYS A 2 -27.30 -9.09 -11.93
CA LYS A 2 -26.54 -9.19 -10.68
C LYS A 2 -26.08 -7.78 -10.33
N SER A 3 -26.71 -7.16 -9.34
CA SER A 3 -26.22 -5.93 -8.73
C SER A 3 -24.86 -6.23 -8.09
N THR A 4 -23.79 -5.84 -8.75
CA THR A 4 -22.47 -5.73 -8.12
C THR A 4 -22.54 -4.55 -7.17
N ASP A 5 -22.90 -4.81 -5.92
CA ASP A 5 -22.55 -3.91 -4.82
C ASP A 5 -21.01 -3.92 -4.73
N THR A 6 -20.37 -3.10 -5.56
CA THR A 6 -19.00 -2.69 -5.31
C THR A 6 -19.10 -1.91 -4.01
N PRO A 7 -18.57 -2.42 -2.87
CA PRO A 7 -18.69 -1.69 -1.61
C PRO A 7 -18.16 -0.29 -1.87
N ALA A 8 -19.04 0.70 -1.73
CA ALA A 8 -18.75 2.07 -2.12
C ALA A 8 -17.43 2.46 -1.46
N ARG A 9 -16.41 2.69 -2.29
CA ARG A 9 -15.05 2.98 -1.86
C ARG A 9 -15.10 4.12 -0.85
N ARG A 10 -14.81 3.81 0.41
CA ARG A 10 -14.82 4.82 1.47
C ARG A 10 -13.69 5.82 1.21
N PRO A 11 -13.97 7.14 1.13
CA PRO A 11 -12.93 8.15 1.00
C PRO A 11 -11.88 7.97 2.09
N GLY A 12 -10.60 8.04 1.69
CA GLY A 12 -9.48 7.86 2.60
C GLY A 12 -9.29 6.42 3.11
N SER A 13 -9.98 5.41 2.57
CA SER A 13 -9.60 4.00 2.75
C SER A 13 -8.26 3.69 2.04
N LEU A 14 -7.58 2.60 2.42
CA LEU A 14 -6.34 2.18 1.72
C LEU A 14 -6.60 1.93 0.22
N ASP A 15 -7.76 1.35 -0.12
CA ASP A 15 -8.20 1.20 -1.51
C ASP A 15 -8.29 2.58 -2.18
N ASP A 16 -8.99 3.54 -1.55
CA ASP A 16 -9.13 4.90 -2.08
C ASP A 16 -7.78 5.53 -2.39
N LEU A 17 -6.88 5.49 -1.41
CA LEU A 17 -5.54 6.02 -1.49
C LEU A 17 -4.74 5.36 -2.62
N LEU A 18 -4.73 4.03 -2.75
CA LEU A 18 -3.94 3.34 -3.78
C LEU A 18 -4.29 3.76 -5.22
N VAL A 19 -5.57 3.98 -5.54
CA VAL A 19 -5.94 4.46 -6.89
C VAL A 19 -5.61 5.93 -7.09
N LYS A 20 -5.70 6.76 -6.04
CA LYS A 20 -5.24 8.16 -6.13
C LYS A 20 -3.74 8.19 -6.38
N VAL A 21 -2.97 7.38 -5.66
CA VAL A 21 -1.54 7.17 -5.88
C VAL A 21 -1.27 6.69 -7.32
N GLY A 22 -2.07 5.74 -7.83
CA GLY A 22 -1.97 5.29 -9.22
C GLY A 22 -2.23 6.37 -10.27
N ARG A 23 -2.78 7.52 -9.88
CA ARG A 23 -2.96 8.72 -10.72
C ARG A 23 -1.89 9.80 -10.47
N GLY A 24 -0.90 9.53 -9.62
CA GLY A 24 0.16 10.46 -9.26
C GLY A 24 -0.18 11.41 -8.10
N ASP A 25 -1.23 11.14 -7.32
CA ASP A 25 -1.59 11.95 -6.15
C ASP A 25 -0.57 11.74 -5.02
N ARG A 26 0.24 12.77 -4.78
CA ARG A 26 1.31 12.76 -3.76
C ARG A 26 0.75 12.86 -2.34
N ASP A 27 -0.35 13.56 -2.13
CA ASP A 27 -0.96 13.70 -0.80
C ASP A 27 -1.62 12.39 -0.38
N ALA A 28 -2.24 11.69 -1.32
CA ALA A 28 -2.72 10.33 -1.10
C ALA A 28 -1.57 9.37 -0.77
N PHE A 29 -0.40 9.54 -1.40
CA PHE A 29 0.77 8.74 -1.07
C PHE A 29 1.31 9.03 0.33
N GLY A 30 1.35 10.30 0.76
CA GLY A 30 1.70 10.66 2.13
C GLY A 30 0.77 10.00 3.16
N GLN A 31 -0.54 10.09 2.92
CA GLN A 31 -1.53 9.43 3.79
C GLN A 31 -1.39 7.90 3.81
N LEU A 32 -1.05 7.30 2.66
CA LEU A 32 -0.80 5.87 2.57
C LEU A 32 0.47 5.50 3.34
N TYR A 33 1.55 6.25 3.13
CA TYR A 33 2.85 6.10 3.79
C TYR A 33 2.71 6.07 5.31
N ASP A 34 2.02 7.06 5.90
CA ASP A 34 1.87 7.19 7.36
C ASP A 34 1.18 5.96 7.97
N ARG A 35 0.26 5.34 7.22
CA ARG A 35 -0.53 4.20 7.70
C ARG A 35 0.20 2.87 7.55
N ILE A 36 0.92 2.69 6.44
CA ILE A 36 1.51 1.38 6.11
C ILE A 36 2.93 1.22 6.63
N THR A 37 3.69 2.32 6.77
CA THR A 37 5.10 2.27 7.18
C THR A 37 5.30 1.57 8.53
N PRO A 38 4.55 1.89 9.61
CA PRO A 38 4.68 1.20 10.89
C PRO A 38 4.42 -0.31 10.76
N LEU A 39 3.39 -0.70 10.00
CA LEU A 39 3.01 -2.11 9.80
C LEU A 39 4.09 -2.89 9.06
N LEU A 40 4.67 -2.29 8.01
CA LEU A 40 5.73 -2.92 7.24
C LEU A 40 7.03 -3.04 8.05
N LEU A 41 7.40 -2.01 8.81
CA LEU A 41 8.56 -2.04 9.70
C LEU A 41 8.42 -3.14 10.76
N SER A 42 7.29 -3.18 11.47
CA SER A 42 7.03 -4.22 12.47
C SER A 42 7.09 -5.62 11.85
N ARG A 43 6.52 -5.80 10.65
CA ARG A 43 6.57 -7.10 9.95
C ARG A 43 8.01 -7.52 9.63
N ARG A 44 8.86 -6.62 9.14
CA ARG A 44 10.27 -6.94 8.83
C ARG A 44 11.05 -7.32 10.09
N GLN A 45 10.85 -6.59 11.17
CA GLN A 45 11.51 -6.87 12.45
C GLN A 45 11.07 -8.20 13.05
N VAL A 46 9.76 -8.53 12.99
CA VAL A 46 9.25 -9.86 13.39
C VAL A 46 9.84 -10.97 12.50
N GLY A 47 10.14 -10.66 11.23
CA GLY A 47 10.85 -11.55 10.32
C GLY A 47 12.36 -11.66 10.56
N GLY A 48 12.90 -11.02 11.60
CA GLY A 48 14.31 -11.10 11.99
C GLY A 48 15.22 -10.03 11.39
N ALA A 49 14.67 -9.05 10.65
CA ALA A 49 15.46 -7.93 10.17
C ALA A 49 15.87 -7.00 11.33
N THR A 50 17.10 -6.50 11.28
CA THR A 50 17.52 -5.39 12.15
C THR A 50 16.71 -4.11 11.83
N PRO A 51 16.68 -3.11 12.73
CA PRO A 51 15.98 -1.85 12.47
C PRO A 51 16.41 -1.16 11.17
N ASP A 52 17.71 -1.14 10.87
CA ASP A 52 18.26 -0.48 9.68
C ASP A 52 17.88 -1.24 8.40
N GLU A 53 18.01 -2.57 8.39
CA GLU A 53 17.57 -3.42 7.27
C GLU A 53 16.07 -3.28 7.01
N ALA A 54 15.26 -3.25 8.07
CA ALA A 54 13.82 -3.04 7.95
C ALA A 54 13.52 -1.68 7.32
N ALA A 55 14.21 -0.62 7.73
CA ALA A 55 14.03 0.72 7.17
C ALA A 55 14.42 0.80 5.69
N ASP A 56 15.52 0.19 5.28
CA ASP A 56 15.94 0.12 3.87
C ASP A 56 14.93 -0.67 3.01
N GLN A 57 14.50 -1.84 3.48
CA GLN A 57 13.52 -2.67 2.77
C GLN A 57 12.17 -1.97 2.62
N VAL A 58 11.70 -1.27 3.67
CA VAL A 58 10.44 -0.52 3.62
C VAL A 58 10.56 0.67 2.66
N ARG A 59 11.68 1.42 2.69
CA ARG A 59 11.92 2.51 1.72
C ARG A 59 11.90 2.01 0.27
N ALA A 60 12.60 0.91 -0.02
CA ALA A 60 12.60 0.31 -1.35
C ALA A 60 11.20 -0.18 -1.76
N GLY A 61 10.46 -0.82 -0.84
CA GLY A 61 9.09 -1.27 -1.05
C GLY A 61 8.12 -0.12 -1.36
N LEU A 62 8.26 1.02 -0.68
CA LEU A 62 7.42 2.21 -0.92
C LEU A 62 7.66 2.83 -2.30
N VAL A 63 8.92 2.88 -2.76
CA VAL A 63 9.24 3.35 -4.12
C VAL A 63 8.62 2.43 -5.18
N ARG A 64 8.69 1.11 -4.96
CA ARG A 64 8.04 0.13 -5.83
C ARG A 64 6.52 0.29 -5.83
N LEU A 65 5.93 0.44 -4.64
CA LEU A 65 4.49 0.64 -4.48
C LEU A 65 3.99 1.85 -5.28
N TRP A 66 4.71 2.97 -5.25
CA TRP A 66 4.39 4.16 -6.04
C TRP A 66 4.39 3.86 -7.55
N ARG A 67 5.41 3.15 -8.04
CA ARG A 67 5.55 2.80 -9.46
C ARG A 67 4.48 1.84 -9.94
N ASP A 68 4.07 0.90 -9.08
CA ASP A 68 3.16 -0.18 -9.43
C ASP A 68 1.69 0.16 -9.13
N ALA A 69 1.41 1.22 -8.36
CA ALA A 69 0.08 1.67 -8.00
C ALA A 69 -0.90 1.87 -9.18
N PRO A 70 -0.48 2.31 -10.39
CA PRO A 70 -1.39 2.37 -11.54
C PRO A 70 -2.00 1.01 -11.93
N GLY A 71 -1.35 -0.10 -11.56
CA GLY A 71 -1.82 -1.46 -11.80
C GLY A 71 -2.75 -2.02 -10.70
N TYR A 72 -3.04 -1.26 -9.64
CA TYR A 72 -3.87 -1.73 -8.55
C TYR A 72 -5.35 -1.90 -8.98
N PRO A 73 -5.93 -3.12 -8.88
CA PRO A 73 -7.34 -3.34 -9.17
C PRO A 73 -8.21 -2.83 -7.99
N PRO A 74 -9.10 -1.84 -8.21
CA PRO A 74 -9.92 -1.28 -7.13
C PRO A 74 -10.82 -2.33 -6.48
N GLY A 75 -10.83 -2.39 -5.14
CA GLY A 75 -11.68 -3.33 -4.40
C GLY A 75 -11.09 -4.74 -4.25
N SER A 76 -9.85 -4.98 -4.71
CA SER A 76 -9.15 -6.26 -4.56
C SER A 76 -8.58 -6.52 -3.16
N GLY A 77 -8.69 -5.55 -2.24
CA GLY A 77 -8.08 -5.60 -0.91
C GLY A 77 -6.69 -4.97 -0.90
N ALA A 78 -6.66 -3.66 -0.61
CA ALA A 78 -5.43 -2.85 -0.65
C ALA A 78 -4.27 -3.44 0.16
N MET A 79 -4.52 -3.88 1.39
CA MET A 79 -3.46 -4.37 2.27
C MET A 79 -2.82 -5.67 1.74
N ALA A 80 -3.61 -6.57 1.16
CA ALA A 80 -3.11 -7.79 0.52
C ALA A 80 -2.21 -7.47 -0.68
N TRP A 81 -2.64 -6.53 -1.52
CA TRP A 81 -1.86 -6.06 -2.65
C TRP A 81 -0.55 -5.41 -2.21
N ILE A 82 -0.58 -4.54 -1.20
CA ILE A 82 0.60 -3.90 -0.62
C ILE A 82 1.57 -4.95 -0.08
N TRP A 83 1.09 -5.98 0.64
CA TRP A 83 1.98 -7.03 1.13
C TRP A 83 2.68 -7.76 -0.02
N HIS A 84 1.98 -8.07 -1.10
CA HIS A 84 2.59 -8.71 -2.27
C HIS A 84 3.64 -7.81 -2.94
N HIS A 85 3.35 -6.53 -3.10
CA HIS A 85 4.21 -5.60 -3.86
C HIS A 85 5.29 -4.91 -3.00
N SER A 86 5.27 -5.06 -1.67
CA SER A 86 6.28 -4.49 -0.77
C SER A 86 7.40 -5.48 -0.41
N HIS A 87 7.43 -6.68 -1.01
CA HIS A 87 8.54 -7.62 -0.92
C HIS A 87 9.46 -7.47 -2.14
N PRO A 88 10.79 -7.63 -1.96
CA PRO A 88 11.69 -7.86 -3.09
C PRO A 88 11.39 -9.19 -3.80
#